data_AF-A0A1B6M6M2-F1
#
_entry.id   AF-A0A1B6M6M2-F1
#
_cell.length_a   1.000
_cell.length_b   1.000
_cell.length_c   1.000
_cell.angle_alpha   90.00
_cell.angle_beta   90.00
_cell.angle_gamma   90.00
#
_symmetry.space_group_name_H-M   'P 1'
#
loop_
_entity.id
_entity.type
_entity.pdbx_description
1 polymer ?
#
loop_
_entity_poly.entity_id
_entity_poly.type
_entity_poly.pdbx_seq_one_letter_code
_entity_poly.pdbx_strand_id
1 'polypeptide(L)'
;GKKSETAIHFKDTKISSDKEFMKAHLGQYPVIQCNLLVDNDYTRFYSIMASFKESLHSAFKEHAGYLLKSEKISEELKTSLKKYTNLTNFQQTNSTEEVIEGLDFLSELLHKHYGKPVVLLINGFGQGVTENIVQKREDVTSLLNLYSIMIRATFINSSTISHVVLSGETWLYGLKGTPLNLLDYAGFLQRSEFSAFYGFTPDEADDLMRKFKVQEDQRAEAYQWFGGYSSFDGKVQVFNPTSLLQFLQYKHLKKYWIGSQLGIDLIELMLQELNFKNNFSSLVMNSSFTVKLNLEIDLRLVCLENL
;
A
#
# COMPACT_ATOMS: atom_id res chain seq x y z
N GLY A 1 6.15 20.44 -21.96
CA GLY A 1 5.87 20.92 -20.58
C GLY A 1 5.39 19.73 -19.77
N LYS A 2 5.71 19.62 -18.47
CA LYS A 2 5.56 18.37 -17.67
C LYS A 2 4.28 17.53 -17.93
N LYS A 3 3.12 18.14 -18.16
CA LYS A 3 1.87 17.42 -18.55
C LYS A 3 1.99 16.59 -19.84
N SER A 4 2.69 17.08 -20.86
CA SER A 4 2.89 16.37 -22.13
C SER A 4 3.86 15.20 -21.99
N GLU A 5 4.81 15.28 -21.06
CA GLU A 5 5.76 14.19 -20.78
C GLU A 5 5.08 13.06 -20.00
N THR A 6 4.21 13.37 -19.02
CA THR A 6 3.51 12.33 -18.26
C THR A 6 2.44 11.60 -19.08
N ALA A 7 1.77 12.30 -20.01
CA ALA A 7 0.72 11.71 -20.84
C ALA A 7 1.20 10.53 -21.71
N ILE A 8 2.49 10.50 -22.07
CA ILE A 8 3.05 9.44 -22.91
C ILE A 8 2.99 8.07 -22.23
N HIS A 9 3.09 8.02 -20.90
CA HIS A 9 3.08 6.77 -20.13
C HIS A 9 1.71 6.10 -20.11
N PHE A 10 0.65 6.85 -20.37
CA PHE A 10 -0.72 6.32 -20.43
C PHE A 10 -1.16 6.06 -21.87
N LYS A 11 -0.32 6.31 -22.87
CA LYS A 11 -0.68 6.07 -24.26
C LYS A 11 -1.09 4.60 -24.44
N ASP A 12 -2.18 4.38 -25.18
CA ASP A 12 -2.71 3.05 -25.53
C ASP A 12 -3.17 2.22 -24.31
N THR A 13 -3.40 2.86 -23.17
CA THR A 13 -4.00 2.22 -21.97
C THR A 13 -5.51 2.47 -21.92
N LYS A 14 -6.25 1.64 -21.19
CA LYS A 14 -7.70 1.81 -20.98
C LYS A 14 -8.04 3.21 -20.44
N ILE A 15 -7.28 3.73 -19.48
CA ILE A 15 -7.54 5.07 -18.91
C ILE A 15 -7.38 6.22 -19.93
N SER A 16 -6.53 6.06 -20.95
CA SER A 16 -6.37 7.10 -21.99
C SER A 16 -7.59 7.24 -22.91
N SER A 17 -8.46 6.23 -22.95
CA SER A 17 -9.74 6.31 -23.67
C SER A 17 -10.73 7.27 -23.02
N ASP A 18 -10.63 7.47 -21.70
CA ASP A 18 -11.42 8.45 -20.96
C ASP A 18 -10.76 9.84 -21.05
N LYS A 19 -11.04 10.51 -22.16
CA LYS A 19 -10.44 11.83 -22.47
C LYS A 19 -10.86 12.91 -21.49
N GLU A 20 -12.09 12.83 -20.95
CA GLU A 20 -12.61 13.82 -20.02
C GLU A 20 -11.91 13.70 -18.68
N PHE A 21 -11.80 12.49 -18.14
CA PHE A 21 -11.06 12.22 -16.91
C PHE A 21 -9.58 12.63 -17.04
N MET A 22 -8.93 12.22 -18.13
CA MET A 22 -7.52 12.56 -18.37
C MET A 22 -7.30 14.07 -18.44
N LYS A 23 -8.17 14.81 -19.13
CA LYS A 23 -8.10 16.28 -19.19
C LYS A 23 -8.33 16.91 -17.81
N ALA A 24 -9.30 16.39 -17.06
CA ALA A 24 -9.69 16.91 -15.76
C ALA A 24 -8.64 16.66 -14.67
N HIS A 25 -7.92 15.54 -14.69
CA HIS A 25 -7.09 15.12 -13.56
C HIS A 25 -5.59 14.97 -13.85
N LEU A 26 -5.17 14.65 -15.09
CA LEU A 26 -3.76 14.40 -15.38
C LEU A 26 -2.89 15.64 -15.12
N GLY A 27 -1.89 15.48 -14.24
CA GLY A 27 -0.96 16.53 -13.85
C GLY A 27 -1.64 17.75 -13.22
N GLN A 28 -2.83 17.59 -12.62
CA GLN A 28 -3.54 18.70 -11.98
C GLN A 28 -3.24 18.87 -10.50
N TYR A 29 -2.75 17.84 -9.80
CA TYR A 29 -2.59 17.87 -8.34
C TYR A 29 -1.12 17.76 -7.95
N PRO A 30 -0.67 18.48 -6.92
CA PRO A 30 0.53 18.11 -6.18
C PRO A 30 0.28 16.74 -5.52
N VAL A 31 1.26 15.85 -5.63
CA VAL A 31 1.19 14.50 -5.06
C VAL A 31 2.34 14.34 -4.08
N ILE A 32 2.03 13.83 -2.89
CA ILE A 32 3.04 13.33 -1.95
C ILE A 32 2.96 11.81 -2.02
N GLN A 33 4.09 11.17 -2.31
CA GLN A 33 4.27 9.74 -2.12
C GLN A 33 5.11 9.50 -0.86
N CYS A 34 4.58 8.72 0.08
CA CYS A 34 5.29 8.35 1.31
C CYS A 34 5.26 6.84 1.48
N ASN A 35 6.41 6.23 1.74
CA ASN A 35 6.53 4.78 1.83
C ASN A 35 6.84 4.37 3.27
N LEU A 36 5.83 4.05 4.06
CA LEU A 36 5.97 3.67 5.48
C LEU A 36 6.51 2.23 5.69
N LEU A 37 7.24 1.71 4.69
CA LEU A 37 7.93 0.43 4.85
C LEU A 37 9.02 0.56 5.91
N VAL A 38 9.23 -0.52 6.65
CA VAL A 38 10.26 -0.60 7.69
C VAL A 38 11.35 -1.54 7.17
N ASP A 39 12.52 -1.01 6.82
CA ASP A 39 13.54 -1.82 6.12
C ASP A 39 14.48 -2.61 7.06
N ASN A 40 14.56 -2.23 8.34
CA ASN A 40 15.61 -2.72 9.25
C ASN A 40 15.10 -3.70 10.30
N ASP A 41 14.36 -3.20 11.28
CA ASP A 41 14.01 -3.92 12.49
C ASP A 41 12.59 -3.56 12.89
N TYR A 42 11.69 -4.55 12.78
CA TYR A 42 10.29 -4.40 13.15
C TYR A 42 10.06 -4.61 14.66
N THR A 43 11.06 -5.07 15.42
CA THR A 43 10.88 -5.52 16.81
C THR A 43 10.77 -4.40 17.83
N ARG A 44 11.10 -3.15 17.45
CA ARG A 44 11.17 -2.02 18.37
C ARG A 44 10.50 -0.79 17.80
N PHE A 45 9.71 -0.10 18.62
CA PHE A 45 9.09 1.19 18.29
C PHE A 45 10.08 2.20 17.72
N TYR A 46 11.25 2.31 18.34
CA TYR A 46 12.29 3.23 17.92
C TYR A 46 12.74 2.96 16.48
N SER A 47 12.87 1.69 16.08
CA SER A 47 13.28 1.29 14.73
C SER A 47 12.20 1.62 13.69
N ILE A 48 10.92 1.45 14.04
CA ILE A 48 9.79 1.86 13.21
C ILE A 48 9.74 3.38 13.07
N MET A 49 9.91 4.12 14.17
CA MET A 49 9.97 5.57 14.18
C MET A 49 11.13 6.11 13.32
N ALA A 50 12.30 5.48 13.40
CA ALA A 50 13.44 5.81 12.55
C ALA A 50 13.11 5.60 11.06
N SER A 51 12.44 4.51 10.72
CA SER A 51 12.01 4.23 9.33
C SER A 51 10.98 5.25 8.83
N PHE A 52 10.04 5.67 9.69
CA PHE A 52 9.09 6.75 9.35
C PHE A 52 9.81 8.08 9.11
N LYS A 53 10.83 8.40 9.90
CA LYS A 53 11.65 9.59 9.65
C LYS A 53 12.38 9.54 8.32
N GLU A 54 12.90 8.38 7.91
CA GLU A 54 13.51 8.18 6.58
C GLU A 54 12.48 8.36 5.46
N SER A 55 11.29 7.80 5.64
CA SER A 55 10.17 7.88 4.71
C SER A 55 9.75 9.33 4.47
N LEU A 56 9.55 10.08 5.55
CA LEU A 56 9.26 11.52 5.51
C LEU A 56 10.41 12.28 4.85
N HIS A 57 11.65 12.06 5.28
CA HIS A 57 12.82 12.70 4.69
C HIS A 57 12.83 12.54 3.16
N SER A 58 12.57 11.32 2.65
CA SER A 58 12.49 11.05 1.22
C SER A 58 11.39 11.87 0.54
N ALA A 59 10.18 11.88 1.10
CA ALA A 59 9.06 12.67 0.58
C ALA A 59 9.38 14.18 0.55
N PHE A 60 9.95 14.71 1.62
CA PHE A 60 10.37 16.12 1.67
C PHE A 60 11.46 16.44 0.65
N LYS A 61 12.44 15.56 0.49
CA LYS A 61 13.58 15.74 -0.42
C LYS A 61 13.13 15.83 -1.88
N GLU A 62 12.11 15.06 -2.27
CA GLU A 62 11.53 15.10 -3.62
C GLU A 62 11.02 16.50 -3.99
N HIS A 63 10.47 17.23 -3.03
CA HIS A 63 9.86 18.54 -3.25
C HIS A 63 10.76 19.73 -2.86
N ALA A 64 11.80 19.49 -2.05
CA ALA A 64 12.63 20.54 -1.47
C ALA A 64 13.26 21.49 -2.49
N GLY A 65 13.72 20.97 -3.63
CA GLY A 65 14.47 21.74 -4.62
C GLY A 65 13.73 22.96 -5.15
N TYR A 66 12.42 22.85 -5.40
CA TYR A 66 11.59 23.96 -5.86
C TYR A 66 10.88 24.68 -4.71
N LEU A 67 10.54 24.00 -3.62
CA LEU A 67 9.93 24.65 -2.45
C LEU A 67 10.87 25.64 -1.76
N LEU A 68 12.16 25.32 -1.64
CA LEU A 68 13.16 26.23 -1.06
C LEU A 68 13.39 27.50 -1.90
N LYS A 69 13.08 27.45 -3.21
CA LYS A 69 13.19 28.58 -4.13
C LYS A 69 11.86 29.33 -4.33
N SER A 70 10.78 28.83 -3.73
CA SER A 70 9.44 29.41 -3.90
C SER A 70 9.33 30.76 -3.20
N GLU A 71 8.89 31.78 -3.94
CA GLU A 71 8.55 33.10 -3.38
C GLU A 71 7.29 33.07 -2.51
N LYS A 72 6.42 32.06 -2.73
CA LYS A 72 5.18 31.87 -1.95
C LYS A 72 5.39 31.23 -0.57
N ILE A 73 6.61 30.77 -0.28
CA ILE A 73 6.95 30.12 0.99
C ILE A 73 7.83 31.08 1.77
N SER A 74 7.46 31.38 3.02
CA SER A 74 8.23 32.28 3.89
C SER A 74 9.58 31.66 4.28
N GLU A 75 10.56 32.50 4.64
CA GLU A 75 11.87 32.05 5.08
C GLU A 75 11.81 31.22 6.37
N GLU A 76 10.83 31.49 7.24
CA GLU A 76 10.55 30.66 8.42
C GLU A 76 10.15 29.22 8.02
N LEU A 77 9.19 29.07 7.11
CA LEU A 77 8.75 27.77 6.64
C LEU A 77 9.85 27.04 5.85
N LYS A 78 10.66 27.76 5.08
CA LYS A 78 11.86 27.20 4.42
C LYS A 78 12.88 26.70 5.45
N THR A 79 13.01 27.37 6.59
CA THR A 79 13.89 26.93 7.68
C THR A 79 13.37 25.65 8.30
N SER A 80 12.06 25.53 8.53
CA SER A 80 11.44 24.28 8.99
C SER A 80 11.59 23.15 7.96
N LEU A 81 11.35 23.42 6.66
CA LEU A 81 11.58 22.47 5.58
C LEU A 81 13.02 21.92 5.57
N LYS A 82 14.03 22.78 5.81
CA LYS A 82 15.43 22.35 5.85
C LYS A 82 15.70 21.26 6.90
N LYS A 83 14.95 21.26 8.02
CA LYS A 83 15.08 20.23 9.08
C LYS A 83 14.76 18.84 8.53
N TYR A 84 13.62 18.68 7.85
CA TYR A 84 13.22 17.41 7.23
C TYR A 84 14.16 16.97 6.10
N THR A 85 14.78 17.90 5.39
CA THR A 85 15.71 17.58 4.29
C THR A 85 17.13 17.23 4.76
N ASN A 86 17.45 17.42 6.04
CA ASN A 86 18.70 16.96 6.63
C ASN A 86 18.43 15.70 7.45
N LEU A 87 18.67 14.53 6.85
CA LEU A 87 18.36 13.25 7.48
C LEU A 87 19.06 13.06 8.83
N THR A 88 20.32 13.47 8.95
CA THR A 88 21.08 13.33 10.21
C THR A 88 20.41 14.11 11.35
N ASN A 89 20.01 15.35 11.09
CA ASN A 89 19.32 16.17 12.09
C ASN A 89 17.93 15.61 12.38
N PHE A 90 17.21 15.20 11.34
CA PHE A 90 15.85 14.71 11.50
C PHE A 90 15.80 13.37 12.25
N GLN A 91 16.77 12.48 12.04
CA GLN A 91 16.89 11.25 12.82
C GLN A 91 17.05 11.51 14.32
N GLN A 92 17.78 12.56 14.68
CA GLN A 92 18.03 12.95 16.07
C GLN A 92 16.84 13.65 16.75
N THR A 93 15.75 13.97 16.02
CA THR A 93 14.58 14.57 16.67
C THR A 93 13.94 13.58 17.66
N ASN A 94 13.64 14.05 18.86
CA ASN A 94 12.90 13.28 19.86
C ASN A 94 11.40 13.61 19.85
N SER A 95 10.96 14.58 19.03
CA SER A 95 9.54 14.92 18.92
C SER A 95 8.83 13.90 18.04
N THR A 96 7.86 13.20 18.63
CA THR A 96 6.98 12.30 17.90
C THR A 96 5.97 13.10 17.09
N GLU A 97 5.57 14.28 17.59
CA GLU A 97 4.68 15.22 16.93
C GLU A 97 5.26 15.70 15.61
N GLU A 98 6.55 16.06 15.57
CA GLU A 98 7.23 16.48 14.32
C GLU A 98 7.20 15.39 13.24
N VAL A 99 7.23 14.11 13.63
CA VAL A 99 7.08 12.98 12.68
C VAL A 99 5.63 12.82 12.25
N ILE A 100 4.70 12.82 13.21
CA ILE A 100 3.26 12.62 12.98
C ILE A 100 2.67 13.73 12.08
N GLU A 101 3.07 14.98 12.28
CA GLU A 101 2.57 16.15 11.57
C GLU A 101 3.34 16.44 10.27
N GLY A 102 4.45 15.73 10.01
CA GLY A 102 5.32 15.99 8.86
C GLY A 102 4.61 15.92 7.51
N LEU A 103 3.67 14.98 7.32
CA LEU A 103 2.91 14.88 6.06
C LEU A 103 1.94 16.04 5.88
N ASP A 104 1.28 16.48 6.96
CA ASP A 104 0.40 17.65 6.91
C ASP A 104 1.23 18.90 6.61
N PHE A 105 2.37 19.08 7.28
CA PHE A 105 3.28 20.19 7.01
C PHE A 105 3.75 20.22 5.54
N LEU A 106 4.15 19.08 4.98
CA LEU A 106 4.53 18.99 3.57
C LEU A 106 3.35 19.35 2.65
N SER A 107 2.14 18.90 3.00
CA SER A 107 0.93 19.21 2.25
C SER A 107 0.63 20.72 2.24
N GLU A 108 0.81 21.41 3.36
CA GLU A 108 0.67 22.86 3.44
C GLU A 108 1.68 23.59 2.53
N LEU A 109 2.94 23.15 2.51
CA LEU A 109 3.97 23.75 1.65
C LEU A 109 3.61 23.61 0.17
N LEU A 110 3.17 22.41 -0.24
CA LEU A 110 2.74 22.17 -1.62
C LEU A 110 1.49 22.97 -1.96
N HIS A 111 0.52 23.04 -1.05
CA HIS A 111 -0.69 23.83 -1.22
C HIS A 111 -0.38 25.31 -1.38
N LYS A 112 0.48 25.89 -0.53
CA LYS A 112 0.93 27.29 -0.65
C LYS A 112 1.66 27.55 -1.96
N HIS A 113 2.51 26.62 -2.41
CA HIS A 113 3.25 26.78 -3.65
C HIS A 113 2.36 26.71 -4.90
N TYR A 114 1.49 25.69 -4.98
CA TYR A 114 0.70 25.42 -6.18
C TYR A 114 -0.70 26.06 -6.16
N GLY A 115 -1.23 26.44 -5.00
CA GLY A 115 -2.60 26.92 -4.83
C GLY A 115 -3.66 25.84 -5.12
N LYS A 116 -3.31 24.57 -4.89
CA LYS A 116 -4.13 23.41 -5.25
C LYS A 116 -4.19 22.40 -4.11
N PRO A 117 -5.29 21.66 -3.97
CA PRO A 117 -5.36 20.60 -2.97
C PRO A 117 -4.39 19.47 -3.31
N VAL A 118 -3.85 18.84 -2.27
CA VAL A 118 -2.82 17.80 -2.35
C VAL A 118 -3.46 16.41 -2.37
N VAL A 119 -2.82 15.47 -3.08
CA VAL A 119 -3.15 14.04 -3.02
C VAL A 119 -2.01 13.31 -2.31
N LEU A 120 -2.36 12.44 -1.37
CA LEU A 120 -1.39 11.65 -0.61
C LEU A 120 -1.50 10.16 -0.96
N LEU A 121 -0.37 9.56 -1.33
CA LEU A 121 -0.24 8.14 -1.59
C LEU A 121 0.70 7.54 -0.54
N ILE A 122 0.15 6.74 0.38
CA ILE A 122 0.92 6.09 1.43
C ILE A 122 1.01 4.59 1.13
N ASN A 123 2.23 4.08 1.04
CA ASN A 123 2.48 2.64 0.94
C ASN A 123 3.00 2.06 2.27
N GLY A 124 2.84 0.75 2.47
CA GLY A 124 3.31 0.05 3.67
C GLY A 124 2.48 0.34 4.93
N PHE A 125 1.28 0.89 4.78
CA PHE A 125 0.44 1.26 5.91
C PHE A 125 0.09 0.04 6.75
N GLY A 126 0.50 0.05 8.02
CA GLY A 126 0.24 -1.03 8.96
C GLY A 126 1.26 -2.17 8.97
N GLN A 127 2.29 -2.16 8.11
CA GLN A 127 3.30 -3.23 8.07
C GLN A 127 3.95 -3.45 9.45
N GLY A 128 4.37 -2.37 10.11
CA GLY A 128 4.96 -2.45 11.45
C GLY A 128 4.03 -3.09 12.50
N VAL A 129 2.71 -2.91 12.38
CA VAL A 129 1.74 -3.57 13.28
C VAL A 129 1.67 -5.07 12.97
N THR A 130 1.56 -5.44 11.69
CA THR A 130 1.49 -6.86 11.28
C THR A 130 2.72 -7.63 11.73
N GLU A 131 3.90 -7.08 11.49
CA GLU A 131 5.17 -7.68 11.88
C GLU A 131 5.26 -7.88 13.39
N ASN A 132 4.81 -6.92 14.20
CA ASN A 132 4.80 -7.06 15.66
C ASN A 132 3.81 -8.13 16.14
N ILE A 133 2.64 -8.25 15.50
CA ILE A 133 1.67 -9.32 15.80
C ILE A 133 2.28 -10.69 15.49
N VAL A 134 2.87 -10.84 14.30
CA VAL A 134 3.48 -12.10 13.85
C VAL A 134 4.62 -12.53 14.76
N GLN A 135 5.45 -11.58 15.18
CA GLN A 135 6.58 -11.84 16.07
C GLN A 135 6.17 -11.92 17.56
N LYS A 136 4.86 -11.89 17.88
CA LYS A 136 4.28 -11.96 19.23
C LYS A 136 4.90 -10.95 20.19
N ARG A 137 4.98 -9.68 19.78
CA ARG A 137 5.59 -8.58 20.55
C ARG A 137 4.56 -7.71 21.25
N GLU A 138 4.97 -7.07 22.35
CA GLU A 138 4.07 -6.36 23.28
C GLU A 138 3.61 -4.98 22.79
N ASP A 139 4.30 -4.36 21.83
CA ASP A 139 4.11 -2.92 21.55
C ASP A 139 3.07 -2.57 20.47
N VAL A 140 2.19 -3.53 20.13
CA VAL A 140 1.13 -3.34 19.13
C VAL A 140 0.22 -2.16 19.48
N THR A 141 -0.09 -1.96 20.76
CA THR A 141 -0.96 -0.87 21.23
C THR A 141 -0.38 0.51 20.95
N SER A 142 0.92 0.73 21.22
CA SER A 142 1.55 2.03 20.97
C SER A 142 1.65 2.32 19.48
N LEU A 143 1.91 1.29 18.66
CA LEU A 143 1.93 1.42 17.20
C LEU A 143 0.54 1.78 16.65
N LEU A 144 -0.52 1.09 17.09
CA LEU A 144 -1.89 1.43 16.72
C LEU A 144 -2.25 2.87 17.14
N ASN A 145 -1.79 3.32 18.31
CA ASN A 145 -1.97 4.70 18.74
C ASN A 145 -1.21 5.69 17.85
N LEU A 146 0.04 5.39 17.48
CA LEU A 146 0.84 6.21 16.56
C LEU A 146 0.14 6.38 15.21
N TYR A 147 -0.30 5.28 14.59
CA TYR A 147 -1.06 5.34 13.34
C TYR A 147 -2.38 6.12 13.49
N SER A 148 -3.09 5.93 14.61
CA SER A 148 -4.34 6.65 14.87
C SER A 148 -4.13 8.16 14.99
N ILE A 149 -3.06 8.61 15.64
CA ILE A 149 -2.73 10.03 15.77
C ILE A 149 -2.24 10.59 14.43
N MET A 150 -1.43 9.86 13.67
CA MET A 150 -0.99 10.24 12.33
C MET A 150 -2.15 10.47 11.37
N ILE A 151 -3.15 9.56 11.36
CA ILE A 151 -4.38 9.74 10.57
C ILE A 151 -5.10 11.01 11.01
N ARG A 152 -5.27 11.25 12.32
CA ARG A 152 -5.95 12.46 12.82
C ARG A 152 -5.25 13.74 12.38
N ALA A 153 -3.95 13.82 12.62
CA ALA A 153 -3.13 14.98 12.29
C ALA A 153 -3.15 15.25 10.78
N THR A 154 -2.96 14.21 9.97
CA THR A 154 -2.82 14.36 8.51
C THR A 154 -4.15 14.51 7.79
N PHE A 155 -5.25 13.92 8.28
CA PHE A 155 -6.49 13.81 7.48
C PHE A 155 -7.68 14.54 8.07
N ILE A 156 -7.85 14.52 9.39
CA ILE A 156 -9.03 15.13 10.01
C ILE A 156 -8.84 16.64 10.11
N ASN A 157 -7.62 17.06 10.44
CA ASN A 157 -7.31 18.46 10.70
C ASN A 157 -6.81 19.20 9.45
N SER A 158 -6.51 18.47 8.36
CA SER A 158 -5.96 19.09 7.16
C SER A 158 -7.03 19.76 6.32
N SER A 159 -6.80 21.03 6.01
CA SER A 159 -7.63 21.79 5.05
C SER A 159 -7.08 21.74 3.62
N THR A 160 -5.93 21.08 3.41
CA THR A 160 -5.19 21.14 2.14
C THR A 160 -5.16 19.83 1.37
N ILE A 161 -5.37 18.70 2.04
CA ILE A 161 -5.40 17.37 1.43
C ILE A 161 -6.81 17.08 0.91
N SER A 162 -6.91 16.62 -0.33
CA SER A 162 -8.19 16.26 -0.95
C SER A 162 -8.46 14.76 -0.98
N HIS A 163 -7.42 13.95 -1.18
CA HIS A 163 -7.54 12.50 -1.34
C HIS A 163 -6.35 11.82 -0.72
N VAL A 164 -6.60 10.65 -0.14
CA VAL A 164 -5.59 9.80 0.49
C VAL A 164 -5.83 8.38 0.00
N VAL A 165 -4.77 7.72 -0.46
CA VAL A 165 -4.78 6.28 -0.73
C VAL A 165 -3.75 5.64 0.18
N LEU A 166 -4.21 4.70 1.02
CA LEU A 166 -3.36 3.91 1.90
C LEU A 166 -3.30 2.49 1.34
N SER A 167 -2.11 2.03 0.94
CA SER A 167 -1.85 0.64 0.59
C SER A 167 -1.08 -0.06 1.71
N GLY A 168 -1.52 -1.27 2.05
CA GLY A 168 -0.95 -2.09 3.11
C GLY A 168 -1.38 -3.55 2.94
N GLU A 169 -0.72 -4.44 3.68
CA GLU A 169 -0.94 -5.88 3.57
C GLU A 169 -2.04 -6.38 4.50
N THR A 170 -2.34 -5.64 5.57
CA THR A 170 -3.37 -6.01 6.54
C THR A 170 -4.27 -4.85 6.90
N TRP A 171 -5.43 -5.24 7.42
CA TRP A 171 -6.41 -4.33 7.96
C TRP A 171 -6.09 -4.04 9.44
N LEU A 172 -5.98 -2.76 9.79
CA LEU A 172 -5.69 -2.33 11.16
C LEU A 172 -6.97 -2.20 11.98
N TYR A 173 -7.54 -3.33 12.39
CA TYR A 173 -8.64 -3.35 13.36
C TYR A 173 -8.09 -3.01 14.74
N GLY A 174 -8.46 -1.85 15.26
CA GLY A 174 -7.91 -1.35 16.54
C GLY A 174 -7.33 0.05 16.49
N LEU A 175 -7.39 0.72 15.34
CA LEU A 175 -7.26 2.18 15.30
C LEU A 175 -8.29 2.80 16.27
N LYS A 176 -7.84 3.71 17.12
CA LYS A 176 -8.68 4.31 18.17
C LYS A 176 -9.27 5.62 17.68
N GLY A 177 -10.52 5.92 18.05
CA GLY A 177 -11.16 7.24 17.86
C GLY A 177 -11.79 7.48 16.48
N THR A 178 -11.97 8.76 16.12
CA THR A 178 -12.59 9.24 14.87
C THR A 178 -12.00 8.72 13.53
N PRO A 179 -10.73 8.29 13.43
CA PRO A 179 -10.19 7.59 12.25
C PRO A 179 -11.07 6.48 11.66
N LEU A 180 -11.79 5.73 12.51
CA LEU A 180 -12.52 4.53 12.07
C LEU A 180 -13.65 4.81 11.08
N ASN A 181 -14.26 5.99 11.13
CA ASN A 181 -15.40 6.34 10.29
C ASN A 181 -14.99 7.05 8.98
N LEU A 182 -13.70 7.30 8.77
CA LEU A 182 -13.19 8.10 7.64
C LEU A 182 -12.51 7.26 6.56
N LEU A 183 -12.19 6.01 6.88
CA LEU A 183 -11.54 5.10 5.95
C LEU A 183 -12.59 4.27 5.21
N ASP A 184 -12.62 4.39 3.89
CA ASP A 184 -13.31 3.45 3.01
C ASP A 184 -12.35 2.29 2.69
N TYR A 185 -12.80 1.06 2.94
CA TYR A 185 -11.95 -0.12 2.86
C TYR A 185 -12.17 -0.86 1.54
N ALA A 186 -11.07 -1.26 0.91
CA ALA A 186 -11.08 -2.07 -0.31
C ALA A 186 -10.13 -3.26 -0.16
N GLY A 187 -10.66 -4.37 0.34
CA GLY A 187 -9.90 -5.63 0.41
C GLY A 187 -9.57 -6.16 -0.97
N PHE A 188 -8.43 -6.83 -1.08
CA PHE A 188 -8.00 -7.50 -2.30
C PHE A 188 -9.12 -8.37 -2.86
N LEU A 189 -9.59 -8.05 -4.08
CA LEU A 189 -10.66 -8.74 -4.82
C LEU A 189 -12.05 -8.78 -4.16
N GLN A 190 -12.27 -8.03 -3.09
CA GLN A 190 -13.59 -7.97 -2.43
C GLN A 190 -14.55 -6.98 -3.11
N ARG A 191 -14.00 -5.92 -3.70
CA ARG A 191 -14.77 -4.89 -4.41
C ARG A 191 -14.65 -5.12 -5.91
N SER A 192 -15.78 -5.44 -6.54
CA SER A 192 -15.86 -5.77 -7.97
C SER A 192 -15.33 -4.65 -8.87
N GLU A 193 -15.56 -3.40 -8.49
CA GLU A 193 -15.11 -2.19 -9.19
C GLU A 193 -13.59 -2.05 -9.22
N PHE A 194 -12.86 -2.67 -8.28
CA PHE A 194 -11.40 -2.65 -8.25
C PHE A 194 -10.77 -3.97 -8.73
N SER A 195 -11.56 -5.03 -8.83
CA SER A 195 -11.07 -6.39 -9.00
C SER A 195 -10.21 -6.56 -10.26
N ALA A 196 -10.59 -5.92 -11.36
CA ALA A 196 -9.88 -5.99 -12.64
C ALA A 196 -8.54 -5.25 -12.64
N PHE A 197 -8.26 -4.42 -11.64
CA PHE A 197 -7.05 -3.59 -11.56
C PHE A 197 -5.97 -4.16 -10.64
N TYR A 198 -6.25 -5.27 -9.94
CA TYR A 198 -5.28 -5.94 -9.07
C TYR A 198 -4.28 -6.85 -9.82
N GLY A 199 -4.54 -7.15 -11.09
CA GLY A 199 -3.68 -8.01 -11.90
C GLY A 199 -3.95 -7.89 -13.38
N PHE A 200 -3.36 -8.79 -14.17
CA PHE A 200 -3.69 -8.89 -15.60
C PHE A 200 -4.99 -9.66 -15.77
N THR A 201 -5.94 -9.13 -16.51
CA THR A 201 -7.13 -9.90 -16.93
C THR A 201 -6.72 -11.06 -17.85
N PRO A 202 -7.56 -12.12 -18.00
CA PRO A 202 -7.27 -13.22 -18.92
C PRO A 202 -6.92 -12.76 -20.33
N ASP A 203 -7.67 -11.79 -20.87
CA ASP A 203 -7.40 -11.22 -22.20
C ASP A 203 -6.02 -10.54 -22.27
N GLU A 204 -5.65 -9.76 -21.25
CA GLU A 204 -4.33 -9.11 -21.18
C GLU A 204 -3.20 -10.13 -21.01
N ALA A 205 -3.42 -11.18 -20.21
CA ALA A 205 -2.46 -12.25 -20.01
C ALA A 205 -2.23 -13.05 -21.30
N ASP A 206 -3.31 -13.39 -22.02
CA ASP A 206 -3.24 -14.05 -23.33
C ASP A 206 -2.52 -13.20 -24.37
N ASP A 207 -2.83 -11.91 -24.43
CA ASP A 207 -2.14 -10.96 -25.30
C ASP A 207 -0.65 -10.90 -25.01
N LEU A 208 -0.26 -10.85 -23.73
CA LEU A 208 1.15 -10.90 -23.33
C LEU A 208 1.80 -12.24 -23.72
N MET A 209 1.17 -13.36 -23.43
CA MET A 209 1.69 -14.69 -23.78
C MET A 209 1.86 -14.85 -25.30
N ARG A 210 0.93 -14.33 -26.11
CA ARG A 210 1.06 -14.26 -27.58
C ARG A 210 2.25 -13.40 -28.01
N LYS A 211 2.36 -12.17 -27.50
CA LYS A 211 3.47 -11.24 -27.81
C LYS A 211 4.84 -11.84 -27.50
N PHE A 212 4.92 -12.60 -26.41
CA PHE A 212 6.14 -13.27 -25.96
C PHE A 212 6.29 -14.71 -26.49
N LYS A 213 5.50 -15.11 -27.49
CA LYS A 213 5.59 -16.40 -28.20
C LYS A 213 5.57 -17.63 -27.28
N VAL A 214 4.75 -17.59 -26.22
CA VAL A 214 4.49 -18.75 -25.37
C VAL A 214 3.68 -19.79 -26.15
N GLN A 215 4.06 -21.06 -26.04
CA GLN A 215 3.38 -22.17 -26.71
C GLN A 215 2.03 -22.50 -26.06
N GLU A 216 1.12 -23.13 -26.80
CA GLU A 216 -0.26 -23.37 -26.35
C GLU A 216 -0.35 -24.27 -25.10
N ASP A 217 0.46 -25.33 -25.06
CA ASP A 217 0.61 -26.21 -23.91
C ASP A 217 1.08 -25.46 -22.66
N GLN A 218 2.08 -24.59 -22.82
CA GLN A 218 2.60 -23.75 -21.75
C GLN A 218 1.61 -22.68 -21.27
N ARG A 219 0.71 -22.21 -22.15
CA ARG A 219 -0.36 -21.28 -21.76
C ARG A 219 -1.33 -21.93 -20.78
N ALA A 220 -1.81 -23.14 -21.10
CA ALA A 220 -2.73 -23.87 -20.23
C ALA A 220 -2.15 -24.09 -18.82
N GLU A 221 -0.86 -24.42 -18.74
CA GLU A 221 -0.19 -24.55 -17.44
C GLU A 221 -0.03 -23.20 -16.72
N ALA A 222 0.30 -22.12 -17.44
CA ALA A 222 0.39 -20.78 -16.86
C ALA A 222 -0.94 -20.30 -16.27
N TYR A 223 -2.08 -20.64 -16.88
CA TYR A 223 -3.41 -20.37 -16.32
C TYR A 223 -3.59 -21.05 -14.97
N GLN A 224 -3.23 -22.34 -14.86
CA GLN A 224 -3.36 -23.09 -13.61
C GLN A 224 -2.44 -22.55 -12.51
N TRP A 225 -1.23 -22.10 -12.87
CA TRP A 225 -0.24 -21.62 -11.91
C TRP A 225 -0.44 -20.17 -11.47
N PHE A 226 -0.92 -19.31 -12.36
CA PHE A 226 -0.87 -17.85 -12.14
C PHE A 226 -2.23 -17.15 -12.26
N GLY A 227 -3.26 -17.79 -12.85
CA GLY A 227 -4.60 -17.23 -13.08
C GLY A 227 -5.63 -17.52 -11.97
N GLY A 228 -5.18 -17.87 -10.76
CA GLY A 228 -6.05 -18.38 -9.69
C GLY A 228 -6.80 -17.35 -8.86
N TYR A 229 -6.67 -16.05 -9.14
CA TYR A 229 -7.26 -15.00 -8.33
C TYR A 229 -8.61 -14.54 -8.90
N SER A 230 -9.67 -14.62 -8.11
CA SER A 230 -11.03 -14.26 -8.51
C SER A 230 -11.64 -13.22 -7.58
N SER A 231 -12.48 -12.33 -8.14
CA SER A 231 -13.36 -11.47 -7.37
C SER A 231 -14.27 -12.29 -6.47
N PHE A 232 -14.79 -11.65 -5.43
CA PHE A 232 -15.70 -12.29 -4.49
C PHE A 232 -16.91 -12.95 -5.16
N ASP A 233 -17.48 -12.33 -6.20
CA ASP A 233 -18.61 -12.89 -6.96
C ASP A 233 -18.18 -13.86 -8.08
N GLY A 234 -16.86 -14.13 -8.21
CA GLY A 234 -16.28 -15.01 -9.22
C GLY A 234 -16.32 -14.48 -10.65
N LYS A 235 -16.80 -13.25 -10.88
CA LYS A 235 -16.99 -12.71 -12.24
C LYS A 235 -15.72 -12.15 -12.86
N VAL A 236 -14.78 -11.67 -12.05
CA VAL A 236 -13.52 -11.12 -12.51
C VAL A 236 -12.40 -12.04 -12.07
N GLN A 237 -11.59 -12.48 -13.02
CA GLN A 237 -10.37 -13.22 -12.74
C GLN A 237 -9.17 -12.37 -13.12
N VAL A 238 -8.08 -12.51 -12.37
CA VAL A 238 -6.83 -11.82 -12.66
C VAL A 238 -5.63 -12.74 -12.42
N PHE A 239 -4.57 -12.48 -13.18
CA PHE A 239 -3.27 -13.10 -13.01
C PHE A 239 -2.40 -12.25 -12.10
N ASN A 240 -1.63 -12.89 -11.23
CA ASN A 240 -0.61 -12.19 -10.45
C ASN A 240 0.44 -11.56 -11.40
N PRO A 241 0.62 -10.22 -11.39
CA PRO A 241 1.47 -9.54 -12.36
C PRO A 241 2.91 -10.02 -12.33
N THR A 242 3.51 -10.09 -11.14
CA THR A 242 4.91 -10.51 -10.95
C THR A 242 5.13 -11.93 -11.46
N SER A 243 4.23 -12.85 -11.13
CA SER A 243 4.37 -14.25 -11.51
C SER A 243 4.24 -14.44 -13.02
N LEU A 244 3.27 -13.78 -13.66
CA LEU A 244 3.14 -13.82 -15.11
C LEU A 244 4.36 -13.20 -15.79
N LEU A 245 4.84 -12.04 -15.36
CA LEU A 245 6.02 -11.38 -15.95
C LEU A 245 7.28 -12.24 -15.82
N GLN A 246 7.51 -12.85 -14.66
CA GLN A 246 8.64 -13.77 -14.47
C GLN A 246 8.51 -15.02 -15.34
N PHE A 247 7.32 -15.60 -15.45
CA PHE A 247 7.08 -16.70 -16.38
C PHE A 247 7.35 -16.29 -17.83
N LEU A 248 6.90 -15.11 -18.26
CA LEU A 248 7.12 -14.60 -19.61
C LEU A 248 8.60 -14.39 -19.91
N GLN A 249 9.39 -13.97 -18.92
CA GLN A 249 10.83 -13.79 -19.01
C GLN A 249 11.59 -15.12 -19.07
N TYR A 250 11.30 -16.05 -18.16
CA TYR A 250 12.10 -17.27 -17.98
C TYR A 250 11.55 -18.50 -18.71
N LYS A 251 10.27 -18.49 -19.11
CA LYS A 251 9.57 -19.61 -19.75
C LYS A 251 9.56 -20.90 -18.91
N HIS A 252 9.59 -20.76 -17.59
CA HIS A 252 9.55 -21.88 -16.66
C HIS A 252 8.48 -21.65 -15.60
N LEU A 253 7.81 -22.72 -15.19
CA LEU A 253 6.87 -22.67 -14.08
C LEU A 253 7.65 -22.76 -12.76
N LYS A 254 7.54 -21.70 -11.96
CA LYS A 254 8.12 -21.64 -10.61
C LYS A 254 7.17 -20.88 -9.69
N LYS A 255 7.42 -21.01 -8.39
CA LYS A 255 6.73 -20.25 -7.35
C LYS A 255 7.27 -18.82 -7.31
N TYR A 256 6.84 -17.99 -8.26
CA TYR A 256 7.29 -16.61 -8.40
C TYR A 256 6.67 -15.63 -7.38
N TRP A 257 5.71 -16.11 -6.59
CA TRP A 257 5.02 -15.35 -5.55
C TRP A 257 5.70 -15.44 -4.16
N ILE A 258 6.73 -16.29 -4.01
CA ILE A 258 7.46 -16.42 -2.73
C ILE A 258 8.52 -15.32 -2.66
N GLY A 259 8.16 -14.18 -2.10
CA GLY A 259 9.07 -13.05 -1.90
C GLY A 259 8.99 -12.40 -0.51
N SER A 260 7.93 -12.65 0.25
CA SER A 260 7.73 -12.07 1.59
C SER A 260 7.84 -13.16 2.66
N GLN A 261 8.78 -12.99 3.60
CA GLN A 261 8.93 -13.84 4.78
C GLN A 261 7.66 -13.78 5.65
N LEU A 262 7.02 -12.61 5.72
CA LEU A 262 5.80 -12.41 6.51
C LEU A 262 4.66 -13.35 6.12
N GLY A 263 4.49 -13.61 4.83
CA GLY A 263 3.47 -14.56 4.35
C GLY A 263 3.72 -15.98 4.82
N ILE A 264 4.99 -16.41 4.89
CA ILE A 264 5.38 -17.71 5.42
C ILE A 264 5.12 -17.75 6.93
N ASP A 265 5.57 -16.73 7.66
CA ASP A 265 5.42 -16.64 9.11
C ASP A 265 3.94 -16.63 9.53
N LEU A 266 3.08 -15.93 8.78
CA LEU A 266 1.63 -15.94 8.98
C LEU A 266 1.03 -17.35 8.81
N ILE A 267 1.42 -18.07 7.75
CA ILE A 267 0.95 -19.45 7.55
C ILE A 267 1.42 -20.35 8.69
N GLU A 268 2.68 -20.23 9.12
CA GLU A 268 3.21 -20.99 10.25
C GLU A 268 2.45 -20.70 11.54
N LEU A 269 2.10 -19.45 11.81
CA LEU A 269 1.24 -19.06 12.93
C LEU A 269 -0.16 -19.65 12.81
N MET A 270 -0.80 -19.56 11.64
CA MET A 270 -2.12 -20.15 11.41
C MET A 270 -2.09 -21.68 11.58
N LEU A 271 -1.00 -22.34 11.23
CA LEU A 271 -0.82 -23.80 11.44
C LEU A 271 -0.66 -24.19 12.91
N GLN A 272 -0.46 -23.23 13.84
CA GLN A 272 -0.54 -23.47 15.28
C GLN A 272 -2.00 -23.68 15.73
N GLU A 273 -2.97 -23.12 15.01
CA GLU A 273 -4.39 -23.33 15.27
C GLU A 273 -4.83 -24.71 14.77
N LEU A 274 -5.25 -25.56 15.69
CA LEU A 274 -5.52 -26.98 15.43
C LEU A 274 -6.58 -27.18 14.33
N ASN A 275 -7.64 -26.36 14.34
CA ASN A 275 -8.70 -26.42 13.34
C ASN A 275 -8.17 -26.07 11.94
N PHE A 276 -7.36 -25.00 11.84
CA PHE A 276 -6.76 -24.61 10.57
C PHE A 276 -5.78 -25.69 10.08
N LYS A 277 -4.93 -26.22 10.95
CA LYS A 277 -3.99 -27.30 10.64
C LYS A 277 -4.69 -28.56 10.10
N ASN A 278 -5.79 -28.97 10.73
CA ASN A 278 -6.55 -30.15 10.31
C ASN A 278 -7.22 -29.93 8.95
N ASN A 279 -7.83 -28.76 8.74
CA ASN A 279 -8.43 -28.40 7.46
C ASN A 279 -7.36 -28.33 6.36
N PHE A 280 -6.24 -27.67 6.63
CA PHE A 280 -5.12 -27.54 5.70
C PHE A 280 -4.52 -28.91 5.32
N SER A 281 -4.26 -29.78 6.30
CA SER A 281 -3.74 -31.13 6.04
C SER A 281 -4.69 -31.96 5.17
N SER A 282 -5.99 -31.82 5.41
CA SER A 282 -7.01 -32.53 4.64
C SER A 282 -7.13 -32.01 3.20
N LEU A 283 -6.98 -30.69 2.99
CA LEU A 283 -6.90 -30.08 1.65
C LEU A 283 -5.70 -30.64 0.86
N VAL A 284 -4.54 -30.79 1.52
CA VAL A 284 -3.34 -31.40 0.91
C VAL A 284 -3.59 -32.86 0.51
N MET A 285 -4.49 -33.56 1.19
CA MET A 285 -4.92 -34.92 0.86
C MET A 285 -6.06 -34.96 -0.18
N ASN A 286 -6.27 -33.89 -0.97
CA ASN A 286 -7.33 -33.76 -1.96
C ASN A 286 -8.76 -33.83 -1.40
N SER A 287 -8.96 -33.55 -0.11
CA SER A 287 -10.31 -33.30 0.43
C SER A 287 -10.78 -31.88 0.10
N SER A 288 -12.08 -31.63 0.23
CA SER A 288 -12.68 -30.30 0.10
C SER A 288 -13.45 -29.90 1.35
N PHE A 289 -13.46 -28.61 1.69
CA PHE A 289 -14.26 -28.07 2.80
C PHE A 289 -15.11 -26.90 2.32
N THR A 290 -16.29 -26.76 2.93
CA THR A 290 -17.10 -25.54 2.81
C THR A 290 -16.97 -24.75 4.10
N VAL A 291 -16.43 -23.54 4.00
CA VAL A 291 -16.36 -22.60 5.12
C VAL A 291 -17.39 -21.51 4.85
N LYS A 292 -18.21 -21.19 5.85
CA LYS A 292 -19.06 -20.00 5.81
C LYS A 292 -18.23 -18.83 6.33
N LEU A 293 -17.96 -17.87 5.46
CA LEU A 293 -17.29 -16.63 5.83
C LEU A 293 -18.34 -15.56 6.16
N ASN A 294 -18.29 -15.02 7.37
CA ASN A 294 -18.92 -13.76 7.73
C ASN A 294 -17.91 -12.63 7.49
N LEU A 295 -17.98 -11.98 6.34
CA LEU A 295 -16.97 -11.01 5.91
C LEU A 295 -16.85 -9.78 6.82
N GLU A 296 -17.91 -9.42 7.56
CA GLU A 296 -17.84 -8.31 8.52
C GLU A 296 -17.04 -8.66 9.77
N ILE A 297 -16.96 -9.95 10.11
CA ILE A 297 -16.37 -10.46 11.37
C ILE A 297 -15.07 -11.21 11.10
N ASP A 298 -15.04 -12.15 10.16
CA ASP A 298 -13.95 -13.10 9.93
C ASP A 298 -12.73 -12.49 9.25
N LEU A 299 -12.89 -11.32 8.63
CA LEU A 299 -11.77 -10.56 8.08
C LEU A 299 -11.16 -9.59 9.11
N ARG A 300 -11.75 -9.46 10.31
CA ARG A 300 -11.17 -8.69 11.41
C ARG A 300 -9.98 -9.45 12.01
N LEU A 301 -8.80 -9.27 11.41
CA LEU A 301 -7.55 -9.89 11.88
C LEU A 301 -7.20 -9.57 13.34
N VAL A 302 -7.81 -8.55 13.94
CA VAL A 302 -7.59 -8.18 15.34
C VAL A 302 -8.92 -7.87 16.02
N CYS A 303 -9.49 -8.88 16.69
CA CYS A 303 -10.43 -8.63 17.78
C CYS A 303 -9.59 -8.27 19.02
N LEU A 304 -9.46 -6.98 19.31
CA LEU A 304 -8.78 -6.47 20.52
C LEU A 304 -9.43 -6.93 21.83
N GLU A 305 -10.54 -7.67 21.80
CA GLU A 305 -11.24 -8.12 23.01
C GLU A 305 -10.44 -9.12 23.84
N ASN A 306 -9.33 -9.67 23.32
CA ASN A 306 -8.47 -10.63 24.03
C ASN A 306 -6.96 -10.23 24.06
N LEU A 307 -6.63 -8.95 23.85
CA LEU A 307 -5.27 -8.41 24.06
C LEU A 307 -5.18 -7.58 25.34
#